data_AF-A0A8H6JCV9-F1
#
_entry.id   AF-A0A8H6JCV9-F1
#
_cell.length_a   1.000
_cell.length_b   1.000
_cell.length_c   1.000
_cell.angle_alpha   90.00
_cell.angle_beta   90.00
_cell.angle_gamma   90.00
#
_symmetry.space_group_name_H-M   'P 1'
#
loop_
_entity.id
_entity.type
_entity.pdbx_description
1 polymer ?
#
loop_
_entity_poly.entity_id
_entity_poly.type
_entity_poly.pdbx_seq_one_letter_code
_entity_poly.pdbx_strand_id
1 'polypeptide(L)'
;MFVKAIASLSCLVSTVLGHGAVTSYTVDGKNYPGMRCNGGKSAPLTASIQAGSNITANWKQWTHAQGPVMVWIGEKQGWFKIDQMGLWGNNLNSENWGTAIVLKQLKWSSKIPRNLKPGNYLIRHELLALHQAHTPQFYAECAQIVVEGSGTAQPPSSVLKSIPGYAPQNDPGITVSGTCATFFFDV
;
A
#
# COMPACT_ATOMS: atom_id res chain seq x y z
N MET A 1 -2.37 -15.65 -47.25
CA MET A 1 -1.84 -14.83 -46.13
C MET A 1 -2.63 -15.16 -44.88
N PHE A 2 -2.05 -15.93 -43.95
CA PHE A 2 -2.69 -16.27 -42.67
C PHE A 2 -2.17 -15.31 -41.59
N VAL A 3 -3.06 -14.48 -41.04
CA VAL A 3 -2.75 -13.62 -39.89
C VAL A 3 -2.74 -14.51 -38.64
N LYS A 4 -1.59 -14.69 -38.01
CA LYS A 4 -1.46 -15.35 -36.71
C LYS A 4 -2.01 -14.40 -35.63
N ALA A 5 -3.13 -14.76 -35.02
CA ALA A 5 -3.60 -14.12 -33.81
C ALA A 5 -2.66 -14.50 -32.66
N ILE A 6 -1.92 -13.53 -32.12
CA ILE A 6 -1.20 -13.66 -30.86
C ILE A 6 -2.27 -13.60 -29.77
N ALA A 7 -2.68 -14.74 -29.25
CA ALA A 7 -3.44 -14.82 -28.01
C ALA A 7 -2.50 -14.33 -26.90
N SER A 8 -2.65 -13.07 -26.47
CA SER A 8 -2.03 -12.62 -25.24
C SER A 8 -2.65 -13.45 -24.13
N LEU A 9 -1.84 -14.32 -23.51
CA LEU A 9 -2.20 -15.02 -22.29
C LEU A 9 -2.41 -13.94 -21.22
N SER A 10 -3.64 -13.46 -21.10
CA SER A 10 -4.04 -12.65 -19.96
C SER A 10 -3.85 -13.55 -18.74
N CYS A 11 -2.84 -13.22 -17.93
CA CYS A 11 -2.73 -13.75 -16.59
C CYS A 11 -4.02 -13.32 -15.87
N LEU A 12 -5.03 -14.18 -15.88
CA LEU A 12 -6.21 -14.05 -15.06
C LEU A 12 -5.73 -14.20 -13.62
N VAL A 13 -5.28 -13.09 -13.03
CA VAL A 13 -5.18 -12.97 -11.59
C VAL A 13 -6.62 -13.11 -11.11
N SER A 14 -6.97 -14.31 -10.67
CA SER A 14 -8.25 -14.58 -10.02
C SER A 14 -8.40 -13.55 -8.90
N THR A 15 -9.31 -12.60 -9.08
CA THR A 15 -9.63 -11.57 -8.10
C THR A 15 -10.43 -12.24 -6.98
N VAL A 16 -9.73 -12.97 -6.11
CA VAL A 16 -10.31 -13.51 -4.90
C VAL A 16 -10.64 -12.31 -4.00
N LEU A 17 -11.90 -11.88 -4.06
CA LEU A 17 -12.54 -10.92 -3.16
C LEU A 17 -12.48 -11.35 -1.67
N GLY A 18 -11.96 -12.55 -1.37
CA GLY A 18 -11.87 -13.12 -0.02
C GLY A 18 -10.92 -12.40 0.94
N HIS A 19 -9.89 -11.71 0.44
CA HIS A 19 -8.86 -11.11 1.30
C HIS A 19 -9.16 -9.67 1.72
N GLY A 20 -10.21 -9.06 1.14
CA GLY A 20 -10.62 -7.70 1.44
C GLY A 20 -9.75 -6.62 0.81
N ALA A 21 -10.30 -5.42 0.68
CA ALA A 21 -9.69 -4.25 0.08
C ALA A 21 -10.09 -3.01 0.87
N VAL A 22 -9.33 -1.92 0.75
CA VAL A 22 -9.76 -0.61 1.25
C VAL A 22 -11.05 -0.23 0.54
N THR A 23 -12.13 -0.08 1.31
CA THR A 23 -13.43 0.33 0.80
C THR A 23 -13.64 1.84 0.91
N SER A 24 -13.00 2.48 1.87
CA SER A 24 -13.10 3.93 2.06
C SER A 24 -11.90 4.53 2.76
N TYR A 25 -11.68 5.81 2.51
CA TYR A 25 -10.75 6.68 3.22
C TYR A 25 -11.52 7.68 4.06
N THR A 26 -11.12 7.82 5.32
CA THR A 26 -11.64 8.86 6.21
C THR A 26 -10.62 9.98 6.32
N VAL A 27 -11.02 11.19 5.98
CA VAL A 27 -10.25 12.44 6.12
C VAL A 27 -11.13 13.45 6.81
N ASP A 28 -10.68 14.00 7.95
CA ASP A 28 -11.41 14.99 8.75
C ASP A 28 -12.88 14.59 9.02
N GLY A 29 -13.10 13.30 9.30
CA GLY A 29 -14.44 12.73 9.58
C GLY A 29 -15.29 12.45 8.34
N LYS A 30 -14.86 12.86 7.14
CA LYS A 30 -15.57 12.59 5.88
C LYS A 30 -15.05 11.32 5.22
N ASN A 31 -15.97 10.51 4.68
CA ASN A 31 -15.65 9.27 3.98
C ASN A 31 -15.60 9.49 2.47
N TYR A 32 -14.56 8.95 1.85
CA TYR A 32 -14.31 8.94 0.42
C TYR A 32 -14.18 7.48 -0.04
N PRO A 33 -14.74 7.09 -1.19
CA PRO A 33 -14.59 5.72 -1.68
C PRO A 33 -13.12 5.39 -1.97
N GLY A 34 -12.69 4.21 -1.54
CA GLY A 34 -11.38 3.68 -1.94
C GLY A 34 -11.40 3.21 -3.38
N MET A 35 -10.22 3.15 -4.01
CA MET A 35 -10.07 2.59 -5.34
C MET A 35 -8.97 1.55 -5.39
N ARG A 36 -9.09 0.63 -6.33
CA ARG A 36 -8.01 -0.32 -6.62
C ARG A 36 -6.99 0.33 -7.53
N CYS A 37 -5.73 0.35 -7.11
CA CYS A 37 -4.60 0.66 -8.00
C CYS A 37 -4.05 -0.57 -8.73
N ASN A 38 -4.60 -1.75 -8.45
CA ASN A 38 -4.26 -3.01 -9.10
C ASN A 38 -5.08 -3.21 -10.39
N GLY A 39 -4.98 -2.25 -11.32
CA GLY A 39 -5.71 -2.23 -12.61
C GLY A 39 -6.82 -1.18 -12.75
N GLY A 40 -7.09 -0.38 -11.72
CA GLY A 40 -7.98 0.79 -11.82
C GLY A 40 -7.33 1.95 -12.58
N LYS A 41 -8.14 2.75 -13.28
CA LYS A 41 -7.66 3.79 -14.22
C LYS A 41 -8.02 5.23 -13.83
N SER A 42 -8.96 5.46 -12.92
CA SER A 42 -9.44 6.80 -12.56
C SER A 42 -10.22 6.83 -11.25
N ALA A 43 -10.17 7.97 -10.55
CA ALA A 43 -11.04 8.30 -9.42
C ALA A 43 -12.17 9.24 -9.80
N PRO A 44 -13.41 8.96 -9.38
CA PRO A 44 -14.49 9.93 -9.50
C PRO A 44 -14.36 11.10 -8.50
N LEU A 45 -13.62 10.92 -7.40
CA LEU A 45 -13.54 11.88 -6.30
C LEU A 45 -12.09 12.05 -5.80
N THR A 46 -11.76 13.27 -5.41
CA THR A 46 -10.49 13.63 -4.78
C THR A 46 -10.77 14.18 -3.37
N ALA A 47 -9.99 13.75 -2.38
CA ALA A 47 -10.11 14.23 -1.00
C ALA A 47 -9.11 15.36 -0.72
N SER A 48 -9.59 16.56 -0.39
CA SER A 48 -8.72 17.60 0.19
C SER A 48 -8.26 17.19 1.59
N ILE A 49 -6.98 17.37 1.88
CA ILE A 49 -6.38 17.08 3.18
C ILE A 49 -5.29 18.09 3.51
N GLN A 50 -5.31 18.60 4.75
CA GLN A 50 -4.24 19.48 5.24
C GLN A 50 -2.96 18.66 5.52
N ALA A 51 -1.81 19.16 5.08
CA ALA A 51 -0.52 18.57 5.43
C ALA A 51 -0.37 18.50 6.97
N GLY A 52 0.02 17.32 7.49
CA GLY A 52 0.09 17.08 8.93
C GLY A 52 -1.17 16.47 9.55
N SER A 53 -2.29 16.39 8.82
CA SER A 53 -3.49 15.65 9.23
C SER A 53 -3.33 14.15 9.00
N ASN A 54 -4.17 13.36 9.66
CA ASN A 54 -4.25 11.92 9.45
C ASN A 54 -5.25 11.58 8.34
N ILE A 55 -4.90 10.57 7.56
CA ILE A 55 -5.80 9.87 6.65
C ILE A 55 -5.93 8.43 7.12
N THR A 56 -7.16 7.92 7.15
CA THR A 56 -7.44 6.56 7.61
C THR A 56 -8.02 5.72 6.48
N ALA A 57 -7.34 4.65 6.10
CA ALA A 57 -7.88 3.63 5.22
C ALA A 57 -8.77 2.66 6.04
N ASN A 58 -9.93 2.30 5.49
CA ASN A 58 -10.88 1.37 6.10
C ASN A 58 -11.09 0.16 5.18
N TRP A 59 -10.96 -1.04 5.72
CA TRP A 59 -11.23 -2.30 5.06
C TRP A 59 -12.61 -2.83 5.47
N LYS A 60 -13.29 -3.52 4.57
CA LYS A 60 -14.51 -4.27 4.94
C LYS A 60 -14.16 -5.58 5.66
N GLN A 61 -13.07 -6.21 5.24
CA GLN A 61 -12.52 -7.43 5.80
C GLN A 61 -11.02 -7.47 5.53
N TRP A 62 -10.31 -8.27 6.32
CA TRP A 62 -8.94 -8.68 6.09
C TRP A 62 -8.76 -10.02 6.82
N THR A 63 -7.89 -10.90 6.34
CA THR A 63 -7.83 -12.29 6.84
C THR A 63 -6.43 -12.78 7.21
N HIS A 64 -5.39 -11.95 7.06
CA HIS A 64 -4.00 -12.41 7.19
C HIS A 64 -3.22 -11.64 8.24
N ALA A 65 -2.78 -12.31 9.30
CA ALA A 65 -2.06 -11.63 10.38
C ALA A 65 -0.58 -11.38 10.06
N GLN A 66 0.05 -12.17 9.18
CA GLN A 66 1.49 -12.12 8.94
C GLN A 66 1.81 -11.25 7.74
N GLY A 67 2.44 -10.09 7.99
CA GLY A 67 2.76 -9.17 6.92
C GLY A 67 2.97 -7.71 7.33
N PRO A 68 3.77 -6.93 6.57
CA PRO A 68 3.85 -5.51 6.80
C PRO A 68 2.65 -4.74 6.23
N VAL A 69 2.38 -3.58 6.82
CA VAL A 69 1.59 -2.50 6.22
C VAL A 69 2.55 -1.45 5.68
N MET A 70 2.29 -0.92 4.50
CA MET A 70 3.05 0.20 3.92
C MET A 70 2.11 1.23 3.34
N VAL A 71 2.43 2.51 3.56
CA VAL A 71 1.68 3.64 3.00
C VAL A 71 2.61 4.54 2.23
N TRP A 72 2.22 4.83 0.99
CA TRP A 72 3.00 5.59 0.03
C TRP A 72 2.21 6.79 -0.47
N ILE A 73 2.91 7.88 -0.76
CA ILE A 73 2.40 8.98 -1.57
C ILE A 73 3.16 8.99 -2.88
N GLY A 74 2.43 9.17 -3.98
CA GLY A 74 2.97 9.16 -5.34
C GLY A 74 2.61 10.41 -6.12
N GLU A 75 3.56 10.86 -6.93
CA GLU A 75 3.36 11.85 -7.99
C GLU A 75 3.99 11.33 -9.29
N LYS A 76 4.00 12.14 -10.36
CA LYS A 76 4.60 11.79 -11.66
C LYS A 76 6.06 11.28 -11.57
N GLN A 77 6.79 11.70 -10.53
CA GLN A 77 8.22 11.44 -10.35
C GLN A 77 8.51 10.12 -9.62
N GLY A 78 7.51 9.48 -9.02
CA GLY A 78 7.66 8.23 -8.25
C GLY A 78 6.87 8.22 -6.95
N TRP A 79 7.05 7.16 -6.19
CA TRP A 79 6.40 6.93 -4.90
C TRP A 79 7.40 7.09 -3.75
N PHE A 80 7.01 7.76 -2.68
CA PHE A 80 7.77 7.81 -1.43
C PHE A 80 6.91 7.26 -0.30
N LYS A 81 7.54 6.51 0.60
CA LYS A 81 6.89 5.92 1.75
C LYS A 81 6.69 6.99 2.83
N ILE A 82 5.51 7.00 3.45
CA ILE A 82 5.18 7.91 4.56
C ILE A 82 4.95 7.18 5.89
N ASP A 83 4.64 5.90 5.83
CA ASP A 83 4.34 5.08 7.00
C ASP A 83 4.57 3.59 6.69
N GLN A 84 4.96 2.84 7.71
CA GLN A 84 5.06 1.39 7.65
C GLN A 84 5.05 0.75 9.03
N MET A 85 4.60 -0.50 9.07
CA MET A 85 4.81 -1.37 10.22
C MET A 85 5.03 -2.80 9.77
N GLY A 86 6.23 -3.33 10.06
CA GLY A 86 6.59 -4.72 9.84
C GLY A 86 6.35 -5.59 11.07
N LEU A 87 7.20 -6.60 11.24
CA LEU A 87 7.21 -7.45 12.43
C LEU A 87 7.76 -6.69 13.64
N TRP A 88 7.08 -6.76 14.79
CA TRP A 88 7.65 -6.38 16.08
C TRP A 88 7.97 -7.62 16.92
N GLY A 89 9.25 -7.94 17.04
CA GLY A 89 9.72 -9.17 17.68
C GLY A 89 10.43 -10.06 16.66
N ASN A 90 10.52 -11.37 16.95
CA ASN A 90 11.36 -12.31 16.19
C ASN A 90 10.61 -13.54 15.66
N ASN A 91 9.31 -13.69 15.95
CA ASN A 91 8.55 -14.85 15.49
C ASN A 91 7.71 -14.50 14.26
N LEU A 92 8.10 -15.01 13.08
CA LEU A 92 7.41 -14.78 11.81
C LEU A 92 5.97 -15.31 11.80
N ASN A 93 5.72 -16.39 12.55
CA ASN A 93 4.40 -17.02 12.64
C ASN A 93 3.50 -16.36 13.70
N SER A 94 4.01 -15.37 14.44
CA SER A 94 3.20 -14.62 15.41
C SER A 94 2.22 -13.66 14.74
N GLU A 95 1.34 -13.05 15.54
CA GLU A 95 0.50 -11.93 15.12
C GLU A 95 1.15 -10.56 15.44
N ASN A 96 2.47 -10.51 15.55
CA ASN A 96 3.18 -9.27 15.85
C ASN A 96 3.54 -8.49 14.58
N TRP A 97 2.54 -8.19 13.77
CA TRP A 97 2.72 -7.63 12.43
C TRP A 97 1.74 -6.50 12.17
N GLY A 98 2.12 -5.54 11.33
CA GLY A 98 1.22 -4.45 10.93
C GLY A 98 -0.13 -4.96 10.42
N THR A 99 -0.13 -6.02 9.60
CA THR A 99 -1.38 -6.59 9.06
C THR A 99 -2.25 -7.25 10.13
N ALA A 100 -1.71 -7.69 11.27
CA ALA A 100 -2.49 -8.17 12.41
C ALA A 100 -3.30 -7.06 13.10
N ILE A 101 -2.81 -5.81 13.07
CA ILE A 101 -3.59 -4.65 13.54
C ILE A 101 -4.75 -4.40 12.59
N VAL A 102 -4.50 -4.43 11.28
CA VAL A 102 -5.55 -4.28 10.25
C VAL A 102 -6.57 -5.42 10.33
N LEU A 103 -6.14 -6.64 10.63
CA LEU A 103 -7.04 -7.79 10.86
C LEU A 103 -8.03 -7.52 11.98
N LYS A 104 -7.56 -6.94 13.10
CA LYS A 104 -8.36 -6.70 14.30
C LYS A 104 -9.23 -5.45 14.21
N GLN A 105 -8.72 -4.40 13.58
CA GLN A 105 -9.35 -3.07 13.57
C GLN A 105 -10.03 -2.71 12.26
N LEU A 106 -9.67 -3.41 11.17
CA LEU A 106 -10.08 -3.11 9.80
C LEU A 106 -9.74 -1.68 9.36
N LYS A 107 -8.74 -1.07 9.99
CA LYS A 107 -8.34 0.32 9.77
C LYS A 107 -6.82 0.48 9.89
N TRP A 108 -6.29 1.46 9.16
CA TRP A 108 -4.92 1.95 9.31
C TRP A 108 -4.91 3.46 9.14
N SER A 109 -4.27 4.20 10.05
CA SER A 109 -4.23 5.66 10.03
C SER A 109 -2.78 6.14 9.91
N SER A 110 -2.53 7.00 8.93
CA SER A 110 -1.19 7.53 8.65
C SER A 110 -1.23 9.04 8.56
N LYS A 111 -0.16 9.69 9.01
CA LYS A 111 -0.04 11.14 9.01
C LYS A 111 0.55 11.63 7.69
N ILE A 112 -0.11 12.57 7.02
CA ILE A 112 0.47 13.26 5.87
C ILE A 112 1.67 14.09 6.36
N PRO A 113 2.85 14.03 5.70
CA PRO A 113 4.00 14.80 6.14
C PRO A 113 3.69 16.30 6.21
N ARG A 114 3.92 16.92 7.38
CA ARG A 114 3.53 18.30 7.67
C ARG A 114 4.11 19.33 6.69
N ASN A 115 5.31 19.07 6.20
CA ASN A 115 6.02 19.99 5.30
C ASN A 115 5.86 19.62 3.82
N LEU A 116 5.02 18.63 3.48
CA LEU A 116 4.78 18.24 2.09
C LEU A 116 4.21 19.42 1.31
N LYS A 117 4.79 19.68 0.14
CA LYS A 117 4.31 20.72 -0.77
C LYS A 117 2.84 20.50 -1.14
N PRO A 118 1.99 21.54 -1.16
CA PRO A 118 0.62 21.42 -1.66
C PRO A 118 0.56 20.94 -3.12
N GLY A 119 -0.44 20.13 -3.45
CA GLY A 119 -0.58 19.58 -4.79
C GLY A 119 -1.51 18.36 -4.87
N ASN A 120 -1.64 17.83 -6.08
CA ASN A 120 -2.40 16.62 -6.36
C ASN A 120 -1.48 15.40 -6.21
N TYR A 121 -1.88 14.46 -5.35
CA TYR A 121 -1.13 13.23 -5.10
C TYR A 121 -2.03 12.01 -5.20
N LEU A 122 -1.41 10.86 -5.43
CA LEU A 122 -1.99 9.57 -5.09
C LEU A 122 -1.49 9.15 -3.71
N ILE A 123 -2.38 8.61 -2.89
CA ILE A 123 -1.97 7.82 -1.73
C ILE A 123 -2.24 6.35 -2.03
N ARG A 124 -1.34 5.47 -1.59
CA ARG A 124 -1.39 4.03 -1.80
C ARG A 124 -1.16 3.31 -0.47
N HIS A 125 -2.18 2.60 0.01
CA HIS A 125 -2.06 1.68 1.12
C HIS A 125 -1.83 0.27 0.57
N GLU A 126 -0.86 -0.43 1.14
CA GLU A 126 -0.53 -1.78 0.73
C GLU A 126 -0.33 -2.70 1.92
N LEU A 127 -0.99 -3.85 1.84
CA LEU A 127 -0.78 -4.98 2.74
C LEU A 127 -0.02 -6.06 1.96
N LEU A 128 1.05 -6.57 2.54
CA LEU A 128 1.79 -7.71 1.99
C LEU A 128 1.54 -8.91 2.90
N ALA A 129 0.77 -9.89 2.46
CA ALA A 129 0.56 -11.12 3.22
C ALA A 129 1.70 -12.12 2.97
N LEU A 130 2.26 -12.63 4.06
CA LEU A 130 3.45 -13.51 4.10
C LEU A 130 3.18 -14.85 4.80
N HIS A 131 1.89 -15.23 4.93
CA HIS A 131 1.47 -16.45 5.62
C HIS A 131 1.90 -17.75 4.91
N GLN A 132 2.23 -17.66 3.62
CA GLN A 132 2.76 -18.77 2.83
C GLN A 132 4.21 -18.50 2.45
N ALA A 133 5.10 -19.45 2.76
CA ALA A 133 6.51 -19.35 2.44
C ALA A 133 6.71 -19.20 0.92
N HIS A 134 7.62 -18.30 0.54
CA HIS A 134 7.99 -18.02 -0.85
C HIS A 134 6.88 -17.54 -1.80
N THR A 135 5.69 -17.23 -1.31
CA THR A 135 4.56 -16.79 -2.15
C THR A 135 3.97 -15.49 -1.60
N PRO A 136 4.68 -14.35 -1.73
CA PRO A 136 4.19 -13.05 -1.28
C PRO A 136 2.90 -12.65 -1.99
N GLN A 137 1.95 -12.10 -1.25
CA GLN A 137 0.68 -11.62 -1.79
C GLN A 137 0.49 -10.13 -1.48
N PHE A 138 0.57 -9.28 -2.51
CA PHE A 138 0.41 -7.83 -2.39
C PHE A 138 -1.04 -7.40 -2.62
N TYR A 139 -1.57 -6.58 -1.72
CA TYR A 139 -2.91 -6.00 -1.79
C TYR A 139 -2.78 -4.49 -1.70
N ALA A 140 -2.96 -3.80 -2.84
CA ALA A 140 -2.69 -2.37 -2.96
C ALA A 140 -3.89 -1.57 -3.49
N GLU A 141 -4.24 -0.54 -2.72
CA GLU A 141 -5.39 0.31 -2.94
C GLU A 141 -4.95 1.77 -2.88
N CYS A 142 -5.58 2.62 -3.68
CA CYS A 142 -5.26 4.03 -3.75
C CYS A 142 -6.46 4.95 -3.58
N ALA A 143 -6.15 6.22 -3.32
CA ALA A 143 -7.05 7.35 -3.50
C ALA A 143 -6.30 8.54 -4.11
N GLN A 144 -7.06 9.44 -4.74
CA GLN A 144 -6.58 10.77 -5.11
C GLN A 144 -6.77 11.71 -3.92
N ILE A 145 -5.73 12.46 -3.57
CA ILE A 145 -5.78 13.50 -2.54
C ILE A 145 -5.27 14.83 -3.09
N VAL A 146 -5.87 15.94 -2.64
CA VAL A 146 -5.30 17.28 -2.78
C VAL A 146 -4.70 17.63 -1.43
N VAL A 147 -3.38 17.71 -1.37
CA VAL A 147 -2.67 18.17 -0.17
C VAL A 147 -2.70 19.70 -0.16
N GLU A 148 -3.18 20.27 0.93
CA GLU A 148 -3.27 21.69 1.20
C GLU A 148 -2.29 22.10 2.32
N GLY A 149 -1.98 23.39 2.42
CA GLY A 149 -1.09 23.95 3.44
C GLY A 149 -0.03 24.88 2.86
N SER A 150 1.08 25.05 3.60
CA SER A 150 2.19 25.93 3.23
C SER A 150 3.55 25.22 3.18
N GLY A 151 3.53 23.88 3.19
CA GLY A 151 4.74 23.07 3.06
C GLY A 151 5.48 23.34 1.75
N THR A 152 6.78 23.10 1.76
CA THR A 152 7.66 23.32 0.60
C THR A 152 8.51 22.10 0.27
N ALA A 153 8.47 21.06 1.10
CA ALA A 153 9.30 19.88 0.92
C ALA A 153 8.78 19.01 -0.22
N GLN A 154 9.73 18.56 -1.03
CA GLN A 154 9.55 17.48 -1.99
C GLN A 154 10.48 16.32 -1.59
N PRO A 155 10.06 15.06 -1.76
CA PRO A 155 10.94 13.93 -1.46
C PRO A 155 12.15 13.98 -2.39
N PRO A 156 13.39 13.82 -1.87
CA PRO A 156 14.56 13.73 -2.72
C PRO A 156 14.48 12.48 -3.61
N SER A 157 15.11 12.52 -4.78
CA SER A 157 15.09 11.40 -5.73
C SER A 157 15.60 10.08 -5.13
N SER A 158 16.47 10.14 -4.11
CA SER A 158 17.00 8.97 -3.40
C SER A 158 15.96 8.15 -2.63
N VAL A 159 14.82 8.74 -2.26
CA VAL A 159 13.73 8.02 -1.56
C VAL A 159 12.55 7.68 -2.48
N LEU A 160 12.60 8.14 -3.74
CA LEU A 160 11.58 7.81 -4.73
C LEU A 160 11.79 6.40 -5.26
N LYS A 161 10.69 5.65 -5.34
CA LYS A 161 10.65 4.29 -5.87
C LYS A 161 9.67 4.21 -7.03
N SER A 162 9.95 3.34 -8.00
CA SER A 162 8.97 2.91 -8.98
C SER A 162 8.11 1.77 -8.43
N ILE A 163 6.83 1.78 -8.77
CA ILE A 163 5.91 0.68 -8.47
C ILE A 163 5.26 0.27 -9.81
N PRO A 164 5.52 -0.95 -10.34
CA PRO A 164 6.33 -2.02 -9.75
C PRO A 164 7.85 -1.73 -9.82
N GLY A 165 8.62 -2.26 -8.87
CA GLY A 165 10.08 -2.17 -8.85
C GLY A 165 10.71 -2.12 -7.45
N TYR A 166 9.99 -1.56 -6.48
CA TYR A 166 10.49 -1.43 -5.12
C TYR A 166 10.67 -2.77 -4.36
N ALA A 167 9.93 -3.82 -4.74
CA ALA A 167 9.90 -5.12 -4.03
C ALA A 167 10.38 -6.28 -4.92
N PRO A 168 11.70 -6.45 -5.12
CA PRO A 168 12.22 -7.54 -5.93
C PRO A 168 12.08 -8.89 -5.18
N GLN A 169 11.87 -9.99 -5.92
CA GLN A 169 11.58 -11.31 -5.31
C GLN A 169 12.76 -11.91 -4.55
N ASN A 170 13.98 -11.42 -4.75
CA ASN A 170 15.16 -11.83 -3.97
C ASN A 170 15.33 -11.02 -2.68
N ASP A 171 14.45 -10.04 -2.41
CA ASP A 171 14.45 -9.32 -1.15
C ASP A 171 14.00 -10.28 -0.02
N PRO A 172 14.81 -10.43 1.05
CA PRO A 172 14.47 -11.32 2.16
C PRO A 172 13.15 -10.94 2.84
N GLY A 173 12.78 -9.65 2.87
CA GLY A 173 11.51 -9.16 3.43
C GLY A 173 10.28 -9.42 2.53
N ILE A 174 10.49 -9.87 1.29
CA ILE A 174 9.43 -10.20 0.34
C ILE A 174 9.25 -11.72 0.22
N THR A 175 10.33 -12.45 -0.03
CA THR A 175 10.28 -13.92 -0.17
C THR A 175 10.76 -14.58 1.12
N VAL A 176 9.87 -14.66 2.10
CA VAL A 176 10.19 -15.26 3.40
C VAL A 176 10.25 -16.79 3.32
N SER A 177 11.29 -17.37 3.92
CA SER A 177 11.56 -18.82 3.92
C SER A 177 11.01 -19.55 5.16
N GLY A 178 10.26 -18.86 6.04
CA GLY A 178 9.70 -19.43 7.27
C GLY A 178 10.69 -19.62 8.45
N THR A 179 11.98 -19.33 8.26
CA THR A 179 12.98 -19.32 9.33
C THR A 179 13.40 -17.90 9.68
N CYS A 180 13.58 -17.66 10.98
CA CYS A 180 13.82 -16.37 11.61
C CYS A 180 15.06 -15.68 11.02
N ALA A 181 14.86 -14.78 10.06
CA ALA A 181 15.81 -13.72 9.78
C ALA A 181 15.24 -12.43 10.36
N THR A 182 16.04 -11.69 11.11
CA THR A 182 15.73 -10.34 11.56
C THR A 182 15.47 -9.45 10.35
N PHE A 183 14.20 -9.20 10.05
CA PHE A 183 13.77 -8.38 8.92
C PHE A 183 13.73 -6.91 9.34
N PHE A 184 14.73 -6.14 8.92
CA PHE A 184 14.60 -4.69 8.85
C PHE A 184 13.86 -4.37 7.56
N PHE A 185 12.61 -3.92 7.70
CA PHE A 185 11.77 -3.48 6.59
C PHE A 185 12.20 -2.09 6.11
N ASP A 186 13.42 -1.96 5.58
CA ASP A 186 13.84 -0.74 4.87
C ASP A 186 13.79 -0.99 3.36
N VAL A 187 12.59 -1.27 2.83
CA VAL A 187 12.34 -1.31 1.38
C VAL A 187 11.99 0.08 0.85
#